data_AF-A0A7V7FPK4-F1
#
_entry.id   AF-A0A7V7FPK4-F1
#
_cell.length_a   1.000
_cell.length_b   1.000
_cell.length_c   1.000
_cell.angle_alpha   90.00
_cell.angle_beta   90.00
_cell.angle_gamma   90.00
#
_symmetry.space_group_name_H-M   'P 1'
#
loop_
_entity.id
_entity.type
_entity.pdbx_description
1 polymer ?
#
loop_
_entity_poly.entity_id
_entity_poly.type
_entity_poly.pdbx_seq_one_letter_code
_entity_poly.pdbx_strand_id
1 'polypeptide(L)'
;MKVLAVGAHFDDVELGCGGTIARHTRNGDEVTIYVATDSGYSDYANRVIRKPEVARREGQSAADILGVKELICGGFPTNSLSFNDDLVCSILQLLEEKRFDMIFTHWVEDIHHDHRAVARASITAGRHVPRLLFYRSNYYDSEQV
;
A
#
# COMPACT_ATOMS: atom_id res chain seq x y z
N MET A 1 -14.87 1.14 -12.68
CA MET A 1 -13.43 0.84 -12.89
C MET A 1 -12.98 -0.09 -11.79
N LYS A 2 -11.92 -0.88 -12.04
CA LYS A 2 -11.23 -1.64 -11.01
C LYS A 2 -9.94 -0.92 -10.62
N VAL A 3 -9.85 -0.49 -9.37
CA VAL A 3 -8.75 0.31 -8.84
C VAL A 3 -7.99 -0.51 -7.79
N LEU A 4 -6.69 -0.60 -7.96
CA LEU A 4 -5.78 -1.16 -6.95
C LEU A 4 -5.04 -0.02 -6.26
N ALA A 5 -5.14 0.06 -4.94
CA ALA A 5 -4.31 0.95 -4.13
C ALA A 5 -3.29 0.12 -3.35
N VAL A 6 -2.00 0.36 -3.60
CA VAL A 6 -0.89 -0.40 -3.03
C VAL A 6 -0.20 0.46 -1.99
N GLY A 7 -0.10 -0.04 -0.76
CA GLY A 7 0.68 0.53 0.34
C GLY A 7 1.75 -0.45 0.83
N ALA A 8 2.76 0.08 1.50
CA ALA A 8 3.75 -0.74 2.20
C ALA A 8 3.22 -1.12 3.58
N HIS A 9 2.59 -0.16 4.26
CA HIS A 9 2.07 -0.27 5.61
C HIS A 9 0.58 0.10 5.69
N PHE A 10 -0.08 -0.38 6.74
CA PHE A 10 -1.43 0.04 7.11
C PHE A 10 -1.41 1.49 7.59
N ASP A 11 -1.82 2.41 6.70
CA ASP A 11 -2.04 3.86 6.83
C ASP A 11 -1.67 4.59 5.52
N ASP A 12 -0.77 4.02 4.74
CA ASP A 12 -0.19 4.64 3.55
C ASP A 12 -1.23 5.12 2.53
N VAL A 13 -2.21 4.27 2.23
CA VAL A 13 -3.23 4.57 1.22
C VAL A 13 -4.16 5.67 1.71
N GLU A 14 -4.56 5.62 2.98
CA GLU A 14 -5.38 6.60 3.66
C GLU A 14 -4.72 7.98 3.65
N LEU A 15 -3.45 8.03 4.08
CA LEU A 15 -2.65 9.26 4.15
C LEU A 15 -2.33 9.82 2.77
N GLY A 16 -1.95 8.96 1.83
CA GLY A 16 -1.47 9.37 0.52
C GLY A 16 -2.57 9.70 -0.49
N CYS A 17 -3.67 8.93 -0.49
CA CYS A 17 -4.72 9.09 -1.49
C CYS A 17 -6.14 8.76 -1.00
N GLY A 18 -6.39 8.70 0.31
CA GLY A 18 -7.67 8.29 0.89
C GLY A 18 -8.87 9.08 0.38
N GLY A 19 -8.74 10.40 0.20
CA GLY A 19 -9.80 11.23 -0.38
C GLY A 19 -10.17 10.85 -1.82
N THR A 20 -9.18 10.45 -2.62
CA THR A 20 -9.37 9.96 -3.99
C THR A 20 -10.00 8.57 -3.98
N ILE A 21 -9.54 7.67 -3.10
CA ILE A 21 -10.12 6.35 -2.91
C ILE A 21 -11.60 6.43 -2.51
N ALA A 22 -11.94 7.27 -1.54
CA ALA A 22 -13.33 7.50 -1.12
C ALA A 22 -14.20 8.05 -2.27
N ARG A 23 -13.61 8.79 -3.22
CA ARG A 23 -14.34 9.26 -4.41
C ARG A 23 -14.60 8.11 -5.39
N HIS A 24 -13.63 7.23 -5.61
CA HIS A 24 -13.81 6.04 -6.45
C HIS A 24 -14.92 5.14 -5.90
N THR A 25 -14.88 4.81 -4.61
CA THR A 25 -15.92 3.97 -3.98
C THR A 25 -17.31 4.60 -4.05
N ARG A 26 -17.44 5.92 -3.78
CA ARG A 26 -18.72 6.65 -3.95
C ARG A 26 -19.26 6.66 -5.37
N ASN A 27 -18.37 6.63 -6.37
CA ASN A 27 -18.76 6.57 -7.78
C ASN A 27 -19.12 5.14 -8.25
N GLY A 28 -19.04 4.14 -7.35
CA GLY A 28 -19.32 2.75 -7.68
C GLY A 28 -18.15 2.00 -8.32
N ASP A 29 -16.93 2.54 -8.28
CA ASP A 29 -15.74 1.81 -8.69
C ASP A 29 -15.39 0.70 -7.68
N GLU A 30 -14.89 -0.43 -8.18
CA GLU A 30 -14.39 -1.53 -7.35
C GLU A 30 -12.96 -1.18 -6.91
N VAL A 31 -12.77 -0.94 -5.61
CA VAL A 31 -11.45 -0.67 -5.04
C VAL A 31 -10.98 -1.87 -4.23
N THR A 32 -9.75 -2.30 -4.48
CA THR A 32 -8.98 -3.22 -3.65
C THR A 32 -7.80 -2.46 -3.05
N ILE A 33 -7.58 -2.58 -1.75
CA ILE A 33 -6.34 -2.15 -1.09
C ILE A 33 -5.45 -3.37 -0.89
N TYR A 34 -4.18 -3.25 -1.30
CA TYR A 34 -3.12 -4.19 -0.97
C TYR A 34 -2.10 -3.49 -0.06
N VAL A 35 -1.77 -4.11 1.06
CA VAL A 35 -0.69 -3.68 1.97
C VAL A 35 0.37 -4.77 1.98
N ALA A 36 1.60 -4.42 1.61
CA ALA A 36 2.67 -5.42 1.49
C ALA A 36 3.02 -6.05 2.86
N THR A 37 3.23 -5.22 3.87
CA THR A 37 3.69 -5.69 5.18
C THR A 37 2.56 -6.03 6.13
N ASP A 38 2.89 -6.71 7.22
CA ASP A 38 2.00 -6.89 8.36
C ASP A 38 1.87 -5.62 9.24
N SER A 39 2.72 -4.61 8.98
CA SER A 39 2.85 -3.32 9.66
C SER A 39 3.07 -3.40 11.19
N GLY A 40 3.42 -4.58 11.70
CA GLY A 40 3.92 -4.74 13.06
C GLY A 40 5.38 -4.34 13.13
N TYR A 41 5.77 -3.59 14.16
CA TYR A 41 7.16 -3.16 14.29
C TYR A 41 7.60 -3.05 15.76
N SER A 42 8.92 -3.13 15.91
CA SER A 42 9.63 -2.98 17.17
C SER A 42 10.60 -1.81 17.10
N ASP A 43 10.97 -1.27 18.26
CA ASP A 43 12.04 -0.28 18.36
C ASP A 43 13.44 -0.92 18.21
N TYR A 44 14.48 -0.10 18.28
CA TYR A 44 15.89 -0.54 18.18
C TYR A 44 16.31 -1.52 19.30
N ALA A 45 15.54 -1.61 20.39
CA ALA A 45 15.77 -2.51 21.51
C ALA A 45 14.90 -3.79 21.42
N ASN A 46 14.31 -4.06 20.25
CA ASN A 46 13.39 -5.17 19.99
C ASN A 46 12.13 -5.18 20.87
N ARG A 47 11.72 -4.03 21.40
CA ARG A 47 10.44 -3.91 22.11
C ARG A 47 9.34 -3.71 21.08
N VAL A 48 8.32 -4.56 21.14
CA VAL A 48 7.17 -4.47 20.23
C VAL A 48 6.41 -3.18 20.49
N ILE A 49 6.38 -2.28 19.49
CA ILE A 49 5.66 -1.00 19.55
C ILE A 49 4.24 -1.18 19.03
N ARG A 50 4.09 -1.89 17.91
CA ARG A 50 2.79 -2.22 17.33
C ARG A 50 2.78 -3.67 16.89
N LYS A 51 1.71 -4.39 17.24
CA LYS A 51 1.52 -5.77 16.81
C LYS A 51 0.79 -5.83 15.47
N PRO A 52 1.09 -6.81 14.60
CA PRO A 52 0.41 -6.99 13.32
C PRO A 52 -1.11 -7.02 13.39
N GLU A 53 -1.67 -7.68 14.41
CA GLU A 53 -3.12 -7.81 14.59
C GLU A 53 -3.80 -6.47 14.91
N VAL A 54 -3.09 -5.57 15.59
CA VAL A 54 -3.59 -4.22 15.88
C VAL A 54 -3.61 -3.41 14.59
N ALA A 55 -2.51 -3.43 13.85
CA ALA A 55 -2.39 -2.71 12.57
C ALA A 55 -3.43 -3.18 11.55
N ARG A 56 -3.64 -4.50 11.42
CA ARG A 56 -4.66 -5.08 10.53
C ARG A 56 -6.08 -4.64 10.90
N ARG A 57 -6.40 -4.60 12.19
CA ARG A 57 -7.73 -4.16 12.67
C ARG A 57 -7.96 -2.67 12.38
N GLU A 58 -6.94 -1.84 12.58
CA GLU A 58 -6.99 -0.41 12.26
C GLU A 58 -7.16 -0.19 10.75
N GLY A 59 -6.34 -0.87 9.93
CA GLY A 59 -6.44 -0.83 8.47
C GLY A 59 -7.79 -1.30 7.95
N GLN A 60 -8.37 -2.36 8.53
CA GLN A 60 -9.73 -2.80 8.15
C GLN A 60 -10.78 -1.73 8.49
N SER A 61 -10.67 -1.11 9.67
CA SER A 61 -11.59 -0.05 10.07
C SER A 61 -11.51 1.15 9.12
N ALA A 62 -10.30 1.51 8.66
CA ALA A 62 -10.10 2.56 7.68
C ALA A 62 -10.66 2.20 6.30
N ALA A 63 -10.42 0.97 5.82
CA ALA A 63 -10.99 0.46 4.58
C ALA A 63 -12.53 0.51 4.60
N ASP A 64 -13.15 0.11 5.71
CA ASP A 64 -14.61 0.17 5.89
C ASP A 64 -15.15 1.60 5.80
N ILE A 65 -14.46 2.57 6.43
CA ILE A 65 -14.81 4.01 6.35
C ILE A 65 -14.70 4.53 4.90
N LEU A 66 -13.68 4.08 4.16
CA LEU A 66 -13.48 4.45 2.76
C LEU A 66 -14.47 3.74 1.81
N GLY A 67 -15.24 2.77 2.28
CA GLY A 67 -16.14 1.95 1.45
C GLY A 67 -15.40 0.93 0.59
N VAL A 68 -14.17 0.57 0.95
CA VAL A 68 -13.35 -0.43 0.27
C VAL A 68 -13.77 -1.81 0.77
N LYS A 69 -14.12 -2.70 -0.16
CA LYS A 69 -14.65 -4.03 0.19
C LYS A 69 -13.57 -5.08 0.40
N GLU A 70 -12.36 -4.83 -0.09
CA GLU A 70 -11.30 -5.81 -0.10
C GLU A 70 -9.96 -5.19 0.32
N LEU A 71 -9.47 -5.67 1.45
CA LEU A 71 -8.16 -5.34 2.01
C LEU A 71 -7.31 -6.62 2.07
N ILE A 72 -6.24 -6.63 1.30
CA ILE A 72 -5.31 -7.76 1.20
C ILE A 72 -4.00 -7.38 1.88
N CYS A 73 -3.45 -8.29 2.68
CA CYS A 73 -2.16 -8.12 3.33
C CYS A 73 -1.19 -9.17 2.79
N GLY A 74 -0.04 -8.72 2.26
CA GLY A 74 1.04 -9.59 1.79
C GLY A 74 1.78 -10.30 2.93
N GLY A 75 1.70 -9.76 4.15
CA GLY A 75 2.27 -10.38 5.35
C GLY A 75 3.80 -10.34 5.43
N PHE A 76 4.45 -9.52 4.60
CA PHE A 76 5.89 -9.35 4.67
C PHE A 76 6.31 -8.66 5.98
N PRO A 77 7.52 -8.92 6.50
CA PRO A 77 8.01 -8.22 7.70
C PRO A 77 8.22 -6.72 7.42
N THR A 78 7.67 -5.90 8.30
CA THR A 78 7.85 -4.44 8.28
C THR A 78 9.33 -4.03 8.38
N ASN A 79 9.71 -2.96 7.71
CA ASN A 79 11.08 -2.43 7.62
C ASN A 79 12.10 -3.36 6.96
N SER A 80 11.65 -4.42 6.29
CA SER A 80 12.52 -5.44 5.70
C SER A 80 12.27 -5.63 4.20
N LEU A 81 11.44 -4.79 3.57
CA LEU A 81 11.15 -4.94 2.15
C LEU A 81 12.35 -4.52 1.30
N SER A 82 12.60 -5.33 0.27
CA SER A 82 13.53 -5.02 -0.80
C SER A 82 12.84 -5.27 -2.13
N PHE A 83 13.30 -4.60 -3.18
CA PHE A 83 12.80 -4.88 -4.52
C PHE A 83 13.35 -6.24 -5.00
N ASN A 84 12.50 -7.25 -4.95
CA ASN A 84 12.81 -8.63 -5.32
C ASN A 84 11.60 -9.31 -5.99
N ASP A 85 11.82 -10.52 -6.52
CA ASP A 85 10.80 -11.26 -7.25
C ASP A 85 9.62 -11.69 -6.36
N ASP A 86 9.84 -11.96 -5.07
CA ASP A 86 8.76 -12.33 -4.15
C ASP A 86 7.74 -11.19 -4.00
N LEU A 87 8.23 -9.96 -3.79
CA LEU A 87 7.38 -8.78 -3.70
C LEU A 87 6.68 -8.50 -5.03
N VAL A 88 7.38 -8.60 -6.16
CA VAL A 88 6.79 -8.42 -7.50
C VAL A 88 5.69 -9.46 -7.75
N CYS A 89 5.96 -10.73 -7.48
CA CYS A 89 5.02 -11.84 -7.66
C CYS A 89 3.77 -11.66 -6.79
N SER A 90 3.92 -11.19 -5.54
CA SER A 90 2.78 -10.98 -4.64
C SER A 90 1.77 -9.95 -5.18
N ILE A 91 2.25 -8.92 -5.90
CA ILE A 91 1.39 -7.93 -6.56
C ILE A 91 0.90 -8.48 -7.90
N LEU A 92 1.76 -9.16 -8.67
CA LEU A 92 1.43 -9.71 -9.98
C LEU A 92 0.30 -10.74 -9.90
N GLN A 93 0.29 -11.62 -8.89
CA GLN A 93 -0.78 -12.59 -8.66
C GLN A 93 -2.14 -11.89 -8.55
N LEU A 94 -2.21 -10.80 -7.79
CA LEU A 94 -3.44 -10.02 -7.65
C LEU A 94 -3.88 -9.41 -9.00
N LEU A 95 -2.93 -8.90 -9.80
CA LEU A 95 -3.19 -8.33 -11.12
C LEU A 95 -3.62 -9.39 -12.17
N GLU A 96 -3.17 -10.63 -12.03
CA GLU A 96 -3.55 -11.74 -12.90
C GLU A 96 -4.93 -12.31 -12.55
N GLU A 97 -5.24 -12.40 -11.26
CA GLU A 97 -6.57 -12.80 -10.78
C GLU A 97 -7.65 -11.77 -11.10
N LYS A 98 -7.29 -10.48 -11.07
CA LYS A 98 -8.21 -9.36 -11.26
C LYS A 98 -7.63 -8.36 -12.24
N ARG A 99 -8.37 -8.13 -13.33
CA ARG A 99 -8.01 -7.10 -14.32
C ARG A 99 -8.25 -5.69 -13.76
N PHE A 100 -7.20 -5.00 -13.31
CA PHE A 100 -7.28 -3.60 -12.86
C PHE A 100 -7.13 -2.60 -14.01
N ASP A 101 -7.84 -1.47 -13.90
CA ASP A 101 -7.78 -0.34 -14.84
C ASP A 101 -6.82 0.77 -14.37
N MET A 102 -6.49 0.77 -13.07
CA MET A 102 -5.70 1.79 -12.41
C MET A 102 -4.98 1.25 -11.17
N ILE A 103 -3.73 1.67 -10.98
CA ILE A 103 -2.94 1.47 -9.75
C ILE A 103 -2.61 2.83 -9.12
N PHE A 104 -2.80 2.94 -7.81
CA PHE A 104 -2.14 3.93 -6.95
C PHE A 104 -1.01 3.24 -6.18
N THR A 105 0.19 3.81 -6.16
CA THR A 105 1.33 3.28 -5.39
C THR A 105 2.21 4.42 -4.88
N HIS A 106 3.20 4.08 -4.05
CA HIS A 106 4.17 5.02 -3.49
C HIS A 106 4.98 5.75 -4.56
N TRP A 107 5.35 7.00 -4.30
CA TRP A 107 6.33 7.73 -5.08
C TRP A 107 7.68 7.00 -5.06
N VAL A 108 8.33 6.91 -6.23
CA VAL A 108 9.48 6.03 -6.44
C VAL A 108 10.71 6.43 -5.62
N GLU A 109 10.84 7.72 -5.30
CA GLU A 109 11.96 8.30 -4.57
C GLU A 109 11.59 8.63 -3.10
N ASP A 110 10.57 7.96 -2.54
CA ASP A 110 10.20 8.11 -1.13
C ASP A 110 11.42 7.85 -0.21
N ILE A 111 11.51 8.54 0.93
CA ILE A 111 12.65 8.38 1.83
C ILE A 111 12.63 7.03 2.56
N HIS A 112 11.46 6.40 2.70
CA HIS A 112 11.31 5.11 3.35
C HIS A 112 11.64 3.97 2.36
N HIS A 113 12.54 3.05 2.74
CA HIS A 113 13.00 1.99 1.83
C HIS A 113 11.89 1.00 1.45
N ASP A 114 11.02 0.63 2.39
CA ASP A 114 9.85 -0.20 2.07
C ASP A 114 8.93 0.46 1.03
N HIS A 115 8.71 1.77 1.10
CA HIS A 115 7.89 2.50 0.14
C HIS A 115 8.53 2.44 -1.26
N ARG A 116 9.84 2.67 -1.36
CA ARG A 116 10.58 2.54 -2.63
C ARG A 116 10.51 1.12 -3.20
N ALA A 117 10.63 0.10 -2.35
CA ALA A 117 10.54 -1.30 -2.79
C ALA A 117 9.15 -1.60 -3.38
N VAL A 118 8.08 -1.18 -2.68
CA VAL A 118 6.69 -1.35 -3.14
C VAL A 118 6.41 -0.55 -4.40
N ALA A 119 6.90 0.68 -4.52
CA ALA A 119 6.76 1.51 -5.72
C ALA A 119 7.37 0.80 -6.95
N ARG A 120 8.62 0.33 -6.84
CA ARG A 120 9.32 -0.38 -7.92
C ARG A 120 8.66 -1.71 -8.28
N ALA A 121 8.21 -2.46 -7.27
CA ALA A 121 7.47 -3.70 -7.49
C ALA A 121 6.14 -3.46 -8.21
N SER A 122 5.39 -2.42 -7.79
CA SER A 122 4.13 -2.01 -8.41
C SER A 122 4.30 -1.60 -9.87
N ILE A 123 5.36 -0.86 -10.20
CA ILE A 123 5.69 -0.50 -11.60
C ILE A 123 5.98 -1.76 -12.42
N THR A 124 6.78 -2.67 -11.87
CA THR A 124 7.20 -3.89 -12.58
C THR A 124 6.02 -4.82 -12.84
N ALA A 125 5.21 -5.09 -11.81
CA ALA A 125 4.00 -5.91 -11.91
C ALA A 125 2.92 -5.24 -12.76
N GLY A 126 2.71 -3.94 -12.56
CA GLY A 126 1.66 -3.13 -13.17
C GLY A 126 1.96 -2.56 -14.55
N ARG A 127 3.05 -2.96 -15.20
CA ARG A 127 3.52 -2.42 -16.51
C ARG A 127 2.49 -2.47 -17.66
N HIS A 128 1.45 -3.28 -17.53
CA HIS A 128 0.36 -3.38 -18.51
C HIS A 128 -0.96 -2.75 -18.04
N VAL A 129 -0.99 -2.21 -16.82
CA VAL A 129 -2.16 -1.50 -16.31
C VAL A 129 -2.23 -0.12 -16.96
N PRO A 130 -3.37 0.31 -17.53
CA PRO A 130 -3.46 1.54 -18.32
C PRO A 130 -3.09 2.82 -17.58
N ARG A 131 -3.27 2.85 -16.25
CA ARG A 131 -3.04 4.04 -15.42
C ARG A 131 -2.27 3.63 -14.17
N LEU A 132 -1.10 4.22 -13.98
CA LEU A 132 -0.29 4.04 -12.79
C LEU A 132 0.02 5.43 -12.22
N LEU A 133 -0.50 5.71 -11.03
CA LEU A 133 -0.37 6.98 -10.34
C LEU A 133 0.43 6.81 -9.06
N PHE A 134 1.22 7.83 -8.73
CA PHE A 134 2.04 7.85 -7.55
C PHE A 134 1.44 8.78 -6.48
N TYR A 135 1.54 8.39 -5.21
CA TYR A 135 1.20 9.23 -4.07
C TYR A 135 2.38 9.34 -3.10
N ARG A 136 2.31 10.31 -2.19
CA ARG A 136 3.23 10.44 -1.05
C ARG A 136 2.39 10.35 0.22
N SER A 137 2.61 9.33 1.06
CA SER A 137 1.89 9.19 2.33
C SER A 137 2.49 10.04 3.44
N ASN A 138 3.80 10.31 3.37
CA ASN A 138 4.52 11.07 4.38
C ASN A 138 5.16 12.33 3.78
N TYR A 139 4.94 13.47 4.43
CA TYR A 139 5.72 14.69 4.19
C TYR A 139 6.74 14.83 5.31
N TYR A 140 7.96 14.38 5.05
CA TYR A 140 9.08 14.64 5.95
C TYR A 140 9.65 16.01 5.59
N ASP A 141 9.37 17.00 6.44
CA ASP A 141 10.00 18.30 6.35
C ASP A 141 11.44 18.18 6.87
N SER A 142 12.40 18.07 5.94
CA SER A 142 13.83 17.98 6.27
C SER A 142 14.41 19.30 6.77
N GLU A 143 13.67 20.40 6.74
CA GLU A 143 14.11 21.71 7.26
C GLU A 143 13.77 21.89 8.74
N GLN A 144 13.12 20.92 9.39
CA GLN A 144 12.77 20.94 10.82
C GLN A 144 13.85 20.38 11.76
N VAL A 145 15.13 20.42 11.36
CA VAL A 145 16.28 20.03 12.21
C VAL A 145 16.97 21.26 12.78
#